data_AF-A0A9X2CND4-F1
#
_entry.id   AF-A0A9X2CND4-F1
#
_cell.length_a   1.000
_cell.length_b   1.000
_cell.length_c   1.000
_cell.angle_alpha   90.00
_cell.angle_beta   90.00
_cell.angle_gamma   90.00
#
_symmetry.space_group_name_H-M   'P 1'
#
loop_
_entity.id
_entity.type
_entity.pdbx_description
1 polymer ?
#
loop_
_entity_poly.entity_id
_entity_poly.type
_entity_poly.pdbx_seq_one_letter_code
_entity_poly.pdbx_strand_id
1 'polypeptide(L)' 'MIKKGNRVRHRDKKVDNIKGIMTAFEIKNGFAFCAYGDFERYGQGAENYPITELELAE' A
#
# COMPACT_ATOMS: atom_id res chain seq x y z
N MET A 1 3.68 -10.43 -8.93
CA MET A 1 4.14 -10.70 -7.54
C MET A 1 4.66 -9.39 -6.96
N ILE A 2 4.08 -8.93 -5.85
CA ILE A 2 4.48 -7.68 -5.20
C ILE A 2 5.80 -7.88 -4.44
N LYS A 3 6.71 -6.92 -4.55
CA LYS A 3 8.02 -6.87 -3.92
C LYS A 3 8.25 -5.52 -3.24
N LYS A 4 9.24 -5.47 -2.35
CA LYS A 4 9.74 -4.21 -1.79
C LYS A 4 10.09 -3.23 -2.92
N GLY A 5 9.69 -1.98 -2.76
CA GLY A 5 9.89 -0.88 -3.72
C GLY A 5 8.78 -0.77 -4.77
N ASN A 6 7.86 -1.73 -4.87
CA ASN A 6 6.75 -1.58 -5.81
C ASN A 6 5.76 -0.51 -5.34
N ARG A 7 5.24 0.23 -6.33
CA ARG A 7 4.03 1.02 -6.17
C ARG A 7 2.83 0.07 -6.22
N VAL A 8 1.96 0.18 -5.24
CA VAL A 8 0.81 -0.70 -5.06
C VAL A 8 -0.44 0.10 -4.74
N ARG A 9 -1.60 -0.48 -5.04
CA ARG A 9 -2.92 0.02 -4.66
C ARG A 9 -3.71 -1.07 -3.99
N HIS A 10 -4.72 -0.68 -3.22
CA HIS A 10 -5.63 -1.62 -2.61
C HIS A 10 -6.69 -2.10 -3.62
N ARG A 11 -7.05 -3.38 -3.59
CA ARG A 11 -8.05 -3.97 -4.49
C ARG A 11 -9.46 -3.48 -4.17
N ASP A 12 -9.77 -3.28 -2.88
CA ASP A 12 -11.02 -2.61 -2.47
C ASP A 12 -10.98 -1.14 -2.89
N LYS A 13 -11.91 -0.77 -3.78
CA LYS A 13 -12.07 0.60 -4.30
C LYS A 13 -12.38 1.63 -3.23
N LYS A 14 -13.02 1.26 -2.12
CA LYS A 14 -13.28 2.20 -1.02
C LYS A 14 -11.97 2.60 -0.34
N VAL A 15 -11.11 1.63 -0.06
CA VAL A 15 -9.79 1.88 0.52
C VAL A 15 -8.91 2.61 -0.49
N ASP A 16 -8.91 2.18 -1.74
CA ASP A 16 -8.11 2.79 -2.80
C ASP A 16 -8.48 4.26 -3.08
N ASN A 17 -9.77 4.61 -3.07
CA ASN A 17 -10.21 5.99 -3.23
C ASN A 17 -9.75 6.89 -2.08
N ILE A 18 -9.57 6.33 -0.89
CA ILE A 18 -9.07 7.05 0.27
C ILE A 18 -7.56 7.12 0.20
N LYS A 19 -6.87 5.97 0.14
CA LYS A 19 -5.42 5.83 0.35
C LYS A 19 -4.58 6.06 -0.91
N GLY A 20 -5.14 5.76 -2.09
CA GLY A 20 -4.48 5.88 -3.38
C GLY A 20 -3.28 4.96 -3.56
N ILE A 21 -2.30 5.44 -4.35
CA ILE A 21 -1.05 4.70 -4.61
C ILE A 21 -0.13 4.78 -3.40
N MET A 22 0.35 3.62 -2.97
CA MET A 22 1.27 3.42 -1.86
C MET A 22 2.58 2.80 -2.35
N THR A 23 3.63 2.89 -1.54
CA THR A 23 4.91 2.20 -1.79
C THR A 23 5.10 1.08 -0.78
N ALA A 24 5.34 -0.14 -1.24
CA ALA A 24 5.66 -1.28 -0.37
C ALA A 24 7.11 -1.20 0.14
N PHE A 25 7.33 -0.87 1.41
CA PHE A 25 8.66 -0.71 2.01
C PHE A 25 9.23 -1.99 2.61
N GLU A 26 8.36 -2.85 3.13
CA GLU A 26 8.73 -4.15 3.68
C GLU A 26 7.67 -5.17 3.31
N ILE A 27 8.09 -6.43 3.11
CA ILE A 27 7.19 -7.55 2.91
C ILE A 27 7.62 -8.67 3.84
N LYS A 28 6.71 -9.11 4.71
CA LYS A 28 6.98 -10.15 5.69
C LYS A 28 5.71 -10.93 6.00
N ASN A 29 5.82 -12.25 6.05
CA ASN A 29 4.73 -13.16 6.44
C ASN A 29 3.40 -12.93 5.69
N GLY A 30 3.45 -12.58 4.40
CA GLY A 30 2.24 -12.34 3.60
C GLY A 30 1.64 -10.93 3.72
N PHE A 31 2.28 -10.03 4.47
CA PHE A 31 1.88 -8.63 4.61
C PHE A 31 2.92 -7.71 3.97
N ALA A 32 2.45 -6.57 3.47
CA ALA A 32 3.25 -5.47 2.99
C ALA A 32 3.07 -4.26 3.90
N PHE A 33 4.17 -3.68 4.36
CA PHE A 33 4.19 -2.37 5.00
C PHE A 33 4.22 -1.30 3.91
N CYS A 34 3.10 -0.59 3.76
CA CYS A 34 2.84 0.34 2.68
C CYS A 34 2.87 1.77 3.20
N ALA A 35 3.77 2.60 2.68
CA ALA A 35 3.82 4.02 3.02
C ALA A 35 3.09 4.87 1.99
N TYR A 36 2.45 5.92 2.47
CA TYR A 36 1.76 6.92 1.66
C TYR A 36 2.74 8.01 1.27
N GLY A 37 2.73 8.45 0.01
CA GLY A 37 3.60 9.54 -0.45
C GLY A 37 3.24 10.91 0.15
N ASP A 38 2.02 11.04 0.66
CA ASP A 38 1.46 12.28 1.19
C ASP A 38 1.03 12.07 2.65
N PHE A 39 2.01 12.22 3.56
CA PHE A 39 1.82 12.04 5.01
C PHE A 39 0.79 13.02 5.59
N GLU A 40 0.75 14.24 5.05
CA GLU A 40 -0.12 15.32 5.55
C GLU A 40 -1.61 15.02 5.34
N ARG A 41 -1.94 14.25 4.29
CA ARG A 41 -3.32 13.94 3.93
C ARG A 41 -3.99 12.90 4.82
N TYR A 42 -3.23 12.01 5.45
CA TYR A 42 -3.79 10.84 6.14
C TYR A 42 -3.55 10.80 7.65
N GLY A 43 -2.69 11.67 8.20
CA GLY A 43 -2.30 11.62 9.62
C GLY A 43 -1.55 10.34 10.03
N GLN A 44 -1.34 9.42 9.09
CA GLN A 44 -0.58 8.19 9.20
C GLN A 44 0.31 8.09 7.97
N GLY A 45 1.61 7.83 8.19
CA GLY A 45 2.58 7.74 7.10
C GLY A 45 2.65 6.39 6.41
N ALA A 46 2.17 5.34 7.08
CA ALA A 46 2.21 3.98 6.57
C ALA A 46 1.23 3.07 7.30
N GLU A 47 0.90 1.95 6.68
CA GLU A 47 -0.01 0.92 7.20
C GLU A 47 0.35 -0.46 6.63
N ASN A 48 -0.03 -1.53 7.33
CA ASN A 48 0.19 -2.89 6.87
C ASN A 48 -1.05 -3.43 6.15
N TYR A 49 -0.86 -4.00 4.96
CA TYR A 49 -1.91 -4.68 4.21
C TYR A 49 -1.50 -6.11 3.87
N PRO A 50 -2.45 -7.07 3.86
CA PRO A 50 -2.23 -8.37 3.23
C PRO A 50 -1.84 -8.19 1.76
N ILE A 51 -0.80 -8.90 1.30
CA ILE A 51 -0.37 -8.83 -0.11
C ILE A 51 -1.49 -9.25 -1.06
N THR A 52 -2.38 -10.14 -0.61
CA THR A 52 -3.55 -10.60 -1.36
C THR A 52 -4.56 -9.49 -1.64
N GLU A 53 -4.59 -8.44 -0.81
CA GLU A 53 -5.47 -7.28 -0.97
C GLU A 53 -4.85 -6.19 -1.84
N LEU A 54 -3.61 -6.39 -2.30
CA LEU A 54 -2.87 -5.41 -3.08
C LEU A 54 -2.73 -5.82 -4.55
N GLU A 55 -2.59 -4.80 -5.40
CA GLU A 55 -2.23 -4.92 -6.80
C GLU A 55 -1.15 -3.91 -7.19
N LEU A 56 -0.38 -4.19 -8.24
CA LEU A 56 0.65 -3.29 -8.74
C LEU A 56 0.01 -2.05 -9.35
N ALA A 57 0.52 -0.88 -9.00
CA ALA A 57 0.16 0.37 -9.66
C ALA A 57 1.07 0.60 -10.87
N GLU A 58 0.49 0.82 -12.05
CA GLU A 58 1.22 1.26 -13.26
C GLU A 58 1.80 2.68 -13.10
#